data_AF-A0A2L0F4T2-F1
#
_entry.id   AF-A0A2L0F4T2-F1
#
_cell.length_a   1.000
_cell.length_b   1.000
_cell.length_c   1.000
_cell.angle_alpha   90.00
_cell.angle_beta   90.00
_cell.angle_gamma   90.00
#
_symmetry.space_group_name_H-M   'P 1'
#
loop_
_entity.id
_entity.type
_entity.pdbx_description
1 polymer ?
#
loop_
_entity_poly.entity_id
_entity_poly.type
_entity_poly.pdbx_seq_one_letter_code
_entity_poly.pdbx_strand_id
1 'polypeptide(L)'
;MLPQETPRPGPALVVLMGLQGAGKTSFARARLLDTHVHVSKDHFSRRAKNKDARQERLVAEALAAGRSVVVDNTNPTALVRAPLVALGRVHGALLIGYCFDAPVDECLERNRARQGAACVPDVAIFATAKRFEVPSFAEGFDELHAVRLVTGAGFEVTAWMEPR
;
A
#
# COMPACT_ATOMS: atom_id res chain seq x y z
N MET A 1 23.14 -36.94 -8.41
CA MET A 1 22.22 -36.21 -7.51
C MET A 1 22.14 -34.79 -8.07
N LEU A 2 21.04 -34.46 -8.75
CA LEU A 2 20.84 -33.09 -9.25
C LEU A 2 20.64 -32.17 -8.04
N PRO A 3 21.24 -30.97 -8.00
CA PRO A 3 20.99 -30.02 -6.93
C PRO A 3 19.49 -29.72 -6.89
N GLN A 4 18.88 -29.89 -5.73
CA GLN A 4 17.51 -29.45 -5.48
C GLN A 4 17.51 -27.93 -5.58
N GLU A 5 16.91 -27.37 -6.63
CA GLU A 5 16.71 -25.93 -6.73
C GLU A 5 15.86 -25.49 -5.53
N THR A 6 16.42 -24.66 -4.66
CA THR A 6 15.63 -23.94 -3.65
C THR A 6 14.51 -23.18 -4.38
N PRO A 7 13.23 -23.35 -3.99
CA PRO A 7 12.14 -22.64 -4.62
C PRO A 7 12.44 -21.14 -4.63
N ARG A 8 12.36 -20.51 -5.79
CA ARG A 8 12.40 -19.04 -5.84
C ARG A 8 11.25 -18.55 -4.96
N PRO A 9 11.49 -17.64 -3.99
CA PRO A 9 10.41 -17.06 -3.22
C PRO A 9 9.38 -16.47 -4.19
N GLY A 10 8.10 -16.77 -3.94
CA GLY A 10 6.99 -16.28 -4.77
C GLY A 10 6.96 -14.74 -4.81
N PRO A 11 6.17 -14.15 -5.74
CA PRO A 11 6.04 -12.70 -5.80
C PRO A 11 5.48 -12.13 -4.48
N ALA A 12 5.75 -10.87 -4.21
CA ALA A 12 5.16 -10.16 -3.07
C ALA A 12 3.99 -9.28 -3.52
N LEU A 13 2.93 -9.24 -2.71
CA LEU A 13 1.90 -8.21 -2.80
C LEU A 13 2.05 -7.25 -1.62
N VAL A 14 2.52 -6.05 -1.93
CA VAL A 14 2.72 -4.97 -0.98
C VAL A 14 1.51 -4.05 -0.96
N VAL A 15 0.92 -3.82 0.22
CA VAL A 15 -0.22 -2.92 0.42
C VAL A 15 0.22 -1.73 1.27
N LEU A 16 0.19 -0.52 0.70
CA LEU A 16 0.48 0.71 1.45
C LEU A 16 -0.79 1.21 2.13
N MET A 17 -0.70 1.63 3.39
CA MET A 17 -1.85 2.04 4.20
C MET A 17 -1.54 3.36 4.91
N GLY A 18 -2.46 4.32 4.84
CA GLY A 18 -2.30 5.60 5.54
C GLY A 18 -2.91 6.78 4.80
N LEU A 19 -2.92 7.93 5.46
CA LEU A 19 -3.61 9.14 4.98
C LEU A 19 -3.01 9.69 3.68
N GLN A 20 -3.82 10.39 2.89
CA GLN A 20 -3.30 11.24 1.82
C GLN A 20 -2.32 12.25 2.44
N GLY A 21 -1.16 12.45 1.82
CA GLY A 21 -0.08 13.24 2.42
C GLY A 21 0.93 12.45 3.27
N ALA A 22 0.63 11.22 3.70
CA ALA A 22 1.49 10.44 4.59
C ALA A 22 2.80 9.88 3.97
N GLY A 23 3.09 10.18 2.70
CA GLY A 23 4.36 9.76 2.05
C GLY A 23 4.36 8.41 1.31
N LYS A 24 3.23 7.70 1.23
CA LYS A 24 3.11 6.38 0.55
C LYS A 24 3.72 6.32 -0.85
N THR A 25 3.29 7.17 -1.77
CA THR A 25 3.83 7.20 -3.14
C THR A 25 5.31 7.54 -3.19
N SER A 26 5.78 8.39 -2.28
CA SER A 26 7.21 8.72 -2.17
C SER A 26 8.01 7.51 -1.67
N PHE A 27 7.47 6.75 -0.71
CA PHE A 27 8.07 5.49 -0.25
C PHE A 27 8.10 4.43 -1.35
N ALA A 28 6.99 4.27 -2.09
CA ALA A 28 6.94 3.37 -3.23
C ALA A 28 8.05 3.69 -4.23
N ARG A 29 8.18 4.96 -4.63
CA ARG A 29 9.24 5.44 -5.54
C ARG A 29 10.64 5.15 -5.02
N ALA A 30 10.86 5.37 -3.73
CA ALA A 30 12.19 5.22 -3.14
C ALA A 30 12.60 3.75 -2.89
N ARG A 31 11.64 2.83 -2.72
CA ARG A 31 11.93 1.47 -2.20
C ARG A 31 11.39 0.32 -3.04
N LEU A 32 10.35 0.55 -3.84
CA LEU A 32 9.56 -0.54 -4.43
C LEU A 32 9.43 -0.45 -5.95
N LEU A 33 9.43 0.74 -6.57
CA LEU A 33 9.09 0.88 -7.99
C LEU A 33 10.12 0.27 -8.95
N ASP A 34 11.36 0.07 -8.51
CA ASP A 34 12.39 -0.61 -9.31
C ASP A 34 12.16 -2.13 -9.41
N THR A 35 11.35 -2.70 -8.51
CA THR A 35 11.17 -4.15 -8.37
C THR A 35 9.72 -4.61 -8.39
N HIS A 36 8.76 -3.71 -8.18
CA HIS A 36 7.33 -4.01 -8.09
C HIS A 36 6.54 -3.28 -9.17
N VAL A 37 5.54 -3.96 -9.72
CA VAL A 37 4.53 -3.32 -10.57
C VAL A 37 3.73 -2.32 -9.70
N HIS A 38 3.71 -1.06 -10.11
CA HIS A 38 2.97 0.00 -9.40
C HIS A 38 1.50 0.01 -9.81
N VAL A 39 0.61 -0.36 -8.89
CA VAL A 39 -0.83 -0.27 -9.10
C VAL A 39 -1.44 0.79 -8.20
N SER A 40 -1.94 1.88 -8.79
CA SER A 40 -2.65 2.93 -8.07
C SER A 40 -3.89 3.39 -8.83
N LYS A 41 -5.01 3.51 -8.11
CA LYS A 41 -6.26 4.10 -8.64
C LYS A 41 -6.11 5.58 -9.05
N ASP A 42 -5.06 6.26 -8.58
CA ASP A 42 -4.79 7.67 -8.92
C ASP A 42 -4.29 7.81 -10.36
N HIS A 43 -3.75 6.74 -10.95
CA HIS A 43 -3.35 6.69 -12.37
C HIS A 43 -4.55 6.45 -13.30
N PHE A 44 -5.72 6.11 -12.75
CA PHE A 44 -6.90 5.87 -13.56
C PHE A 44 -7.61 7.18 -13.87
N SER A 45 -8.12 7.30 -15.11
CA SER A 45 -8.98 8.41 -15.50
C SER A 45 -10.07 8.65 -14.46
N ARG A 46 -10.40 9.92 -14.20
CA ARG A 46 -11.51 10.30 -13.32
C ARG A 46 -12.85 9.75 -13.79
N ARG A 47 -12.99 9.46 -15.09
CA ARG A 47 -14.19 8.87 -15.70
C ARG A 47 -14.24 7.35 -15.64
N ALA A 48 -13.16 6.69 -15.18
CA ALA A 48 -13.11 5.24 -15.09
C ALA A 48 -14.16 4.74 -14.09
N LYS A 49 -15.01 3.82 -14.56
CA LYS A 49 -15.96 3.08 -13.71
C LYS A 49 -15.25 1.87 -13.10
N ASN A 50 -15.77 1.38 -11.97
CA ASN A 50 -15.30 0.15 -11.31
C ASN A 50 -13.78 0.13 -11.06
N LYS A 51 -13.26 1.23 -10.49
CA LYS A 51 -11.81 1.38 -10.24
C LYS A 51 -11.23 0.26 -9.36
N ASP A 52 -12.00 -0.25 -8.41
CA ASP A 52 -11.59 -1.34 -7.53
C ASP A 52 -11.40 -2.64 -8.32
N ALA A 53 -12.42 -3.08 -9.07
CA ALA A 53 -12.31 -4.25 -9.95
C ALA A 53 -11.16 -4.13 -10.98
N ARG A 54 -10.91 -2.92 -11.50
CA ARG A 54 -9.77 -2.69 -12.39
C ARG A 54 -8.44 -2.84 -11.68
N GLN A 55 -8.31 -2.32 -10.46
CA GLN A 55 -7.11 -2.49 -9.64
C GLN A 55 -6.87 -3.95 -9.31
N GLU A 56 -7.90 -4.66 -8.83
CA GLU A 56 -7.85 -6.10 -8.53
C GLU A 56 -7.40 -6.92 -9.73
N ARG A 57 -7.93 -6.63 -10.93
CA ARG A 57 -7.51 -7.27 -12.17
C ARG A 57 -6.03 -7.05 -12.48
N LEU A 58 -5.53 -5.81 -12.37
CA LEU A 58 -4.12 -5.52 -12.64
C LEU A 58 -3.19 -6.19 -11.63
N VAL A 59 -3.61 -6.29 -10.36
CA VAL A 59 -2.89 -7.03 -9.32
C VAL A 59 -2.83 -8.52 -9.69
N ALA A 60 -3.98 -9.14 -10.00
CA ALA A 60 -4.06 -10.55 -10.38
C ALA A 60 -3.20 -10.87 -11.63
N GLU A 61 -3.29 -10.05 -12.68
CA GLU A 61 -2.49 -10.23 -13.91
C GLU A 61 -0.98 -10.14 -13.64
N ALA A 62 -0.54 -9.24 -12.75
CA ALA A 62 0.86 -9.12 -12.38
C ALA A 62 1.35 -10.31 -11.54
N LEU A 63 0.58 -10.72 -10.53
CA LEU A 63 0.92 -11.86 -9.67
C LEU A 63 0.91 -13.18 -10.44
N ALA A 64 -0.06 -13.40 -11.33
CA ALA A 64 -0.10 -14.56 -12.23
C ALA A 64 1.11 -14.64 -13.17
N ALA A 65 1.70 -13.49 -13.52
CA ALA A 65 2.94 -13.40 -14.29
C ALA A 65 4.20 -13.52 -13.41
N GLY A 66 4.08 -13.87 -12.12
CA GLY A 66 5.19 -14.01 -11.20
C GLY A 66 5.87 -12.69 -10.80
N ARG A 67 5.18 -11.55 -10.97
CA ARG A 67 5.74 -10.22 -10.65
C ARG A 67 5.21 -9.71 -9.34
N SER A 68 6.09 -9.18 -8.49
CA SER A 68 5.70 -8.48 -7.28
C SER A 68 4.94 -7.19 -7.60
N VAL A 69 4.03 -6.80 -6.71
CA VAL A 69 3.11 -5.67 -6.90
C VAL A 69 3.13 -4.78 -5.68
N VAL A 70 3.08 -3.46 -5.88
CA VAL A 70 2.76 -2.49 -4.83
C VAL A 70 1.45 -1.79 -5.14
N VAL A 71 0.52 -1.88 -4.20
CA VAL A 71 -0.77 -1.17 -4.23
C VAL A 71 -0.65 0.13 -3.43
N ASP A 72 -0.52 1.24 -4.17
CA ASP A 72 -0.31 2.58 -3.61
C ASP A 72 -1.60 3.41 -3.65
N ASN A 73 -2.46 3.14 -2.68
CA ASN A 73 -3.63 3.95 -2.36
C ASN A 73 -3.72 4.10 -0.83
N THR A 74 -4.79 4.69 -0.30
CA THR A 74 -4.90 4.92 1.16
C THR A 74 -5.23 3.69 1.98
N ASN A 75 -5.97 2.74 1.41
CA ASN A 75 -6.35 1.45 2.01
C ASN A 75 -6.75 1.55 3.51
N PRO A 76 -7.74 2.40 3.85
CA PRO A 76 -7.93 2.87 5.22
C PRO A 76 -8.62 1.87 6.14
N THR A 77 -9.38 0.91 5.62
CA THR A 77 -10.14 -0.05 6.44
C THR A 77 -9.75 -1.48 6.07
N ALA A 78 -9.93 -2.42 7.01
CA ALA A 78 -9.75 -3.84 6.76
C ALA A 78 -10.66 -4.33 5.62
N LEU A 79 -11.89 -3.80 5.54
CA LEU A 79 -12.81 -4.08 4.44
C LEU A 79 -12.24 -3.70 3.06
N VAL A 80 -11.53 -2.57 2.95
CA VAL A 80 -10.88 -2.15 1.70
C VAL A 80 -9.65 -3.02 1.39
N ARG A 81 -8.97 -3.55 2.41
CA ARG A 81 -7.77 -4.38 2.25
C ARG A 81 -8.10 -5.84 1.93
N ALA A 82 -9.24 -6.35 2.40
CA ALA A 82 -9.62 -7.75 2.29
C ALA A 82 -9.56 -8.33 0.86
N PRO A 83 -10.05 -7.64 -0.21
CA PRO A 83 -9.93 -8.15 -1.57
C PRO A 83 -8.47 -8.30 -2.04
N LEU A 84 -7.59 -7.38 -1.64
CA LEU A 84 -6.16 -7.43 -1.97
C LEU A 84 -5.48 -8.59 -1.25
N VAL A 85 -5.77 -8.77 0.04
CA VAL A 85 -5.25 -9.90 0.82
C VAL A 85 -5.70 -11.23 0.21
N ALA A 86 -6.98 -11.35 -0.13
CA ALA A 86 -7.52 -12.54 -0.79
C ALA A 86 -6.82 -12.84 -2.13
N LEU A 87 -6.58 -11.82 -2.96
CA LEU A 87 -5.84 -11.96 -4.21
C LEU A 87 -4.41 -12.46 -3.98
N GLY A 88 -3.68 -11.86 -3.03
CA GLY A 88 -2.33 -12.33 -2.71
C GLY A 88 -2.31 -13.80 -2.28
N ARG A 89 -3.26 -14.21 -1.44
CA ARG A 89 -3.40 -15.63 -1.02
C ARG A 89 -3.70 -16.56 -2.19
N VAL A 90 -4.64 -16.20 -3.08
CA VAL A 90 -4.98 -17.00 -4.28
C VAL A 90 -3.76 -17.22 -5.18
N HIS A 91 -2.87 -16.24 -5.27
CA HIS A 91 -1.66 -16.33 -6.09
C HIS A 91 -0.42 -16.82 -5.32
N GLY A 92 -0.55 -17.24 -4.06
CA GLY A 92 0.58 -17.69 -3.24
C GLY A 92 1.65 -16.61 -3.02
N ALA A 93 1.25 -15.34 -3.04
CA ALA A 93 2.14 -14.21 -2.87
C ALA A 93 2.44 -13.96 -1.38
N LEU A 94 3.65 -13.46 -1.09
CA LEU A 94 3.99 -12.93 0.23
C LEU A 94 3.23 -11.61 0.45
N LEU A 95 2.40 -11.54 1.48
CA LEU A 95 1.56 -10.39 1.79
C LEU A 95 2.26 -9.46 2.78
N ILE A 96 2.64 -8.27 2.31
CA ILE A 96 3.37 -7.28 3.12
C ILE A 96 2.54 -6.00 3.24
N GLY A 97 2.27 -5.55 4.47
CA GLY A 97 1.60 -4.28 4.73
C GLY A 97 2.57 -3.23 5.28
N TYR A 98 2.55 -2.03 4.69
CA TYR A 98 3.25 -0.85 5.24
C TYR A 98 2.23 0.18 5.71
N CYS A 99 2.16 0.39 7.02
CA CYS A 99 1.28 1.37 7.64
C CYS A 99 2.04 2.66 7.96
N PHE A 100 1.62 3.75 7.34
CA PHE A 100 2.27 5.05 7.47
C PHE A 100 1.68 5.80 8.64
N ASP A 101 2.49 5.94 9.68
CA ASP A 101 2.19 6.73 10.88
C ASP A 101 2.64 8.17 10.63
N ALA A 102 1.68 9.03 10.29
CA ALA A 102 1.91 10.45 10.08
C ALA A 102 0.79 11.26 10.74
N PRO A 103 1.11 12.30 11.54
CA PRO A 103 0.11 13.19 12.11
C PRO A 103 -0.78 13.81 11.03
N VAL A 104 -2.06 13.99 11.36
CA VAL A 104 -3.05 14.56 10.43
C VAL A 104 -2.61 15.94 9.94
N ASP A 105 -2.08 16.78 10.83
CA ASP A 105 -1.64 18.13 10.49
C ASP A 105 -0.52 18.13 9.45
N GLU A 106 0.49 17.26 9.61
CA GLU A 106 1.54 17.11 8.61
C GLU A 106 0.99 16.57 7.27
N CYS A 107 -0.01 15.70 7.32
CA CYS A 107 -0.67 15.19 6.12
C CYS A 107 -1.42 16.30 5.39
N LEU A 108 -2.09 17.20 6.12
CA LEU A 108 -2.78 18.37 5.58
C LEU A 108 -1.78 19.34 4.93
N GLU A 109 -0.68 19.67 5.62
CA GLU A 109 0.37 20.53 5.10
C GLU A 109 0.95 19.99 3.78
N ARG A 110 1.34 18.70 3.78
CA ARG A 110 1.86 18.04 2.58
C ARG A 110 0.82 17.94 1.47
N ASN A 111 -0.46 17.78 1.81
CA ASN A 111 -1.54 17.74 0.84
C ASN A 111 -1.77 19.10 0.17
N ARG A 112 -1.79 20.19 0.95
CA ARG A 112 -1.97 21.57 0.45
C ARG A 112 -0.83 21.99 -0.49
N ALA A 113 0.36 21.43 -0.31
CA ALA A 113 1.49 21.65 -1.21
C ALA A 113 1.39 20.88 -2.55
N ARG A 114 0.42 19.97 -2.71
CA ARG A 114 0.21 19.24 -3.98
C ARG A 114 -0.52 20.12 -4.99
N GLN A 115 -0.39 19.76 -6.26
CA GLN A 115 -1.01 20.48 -7.36
C GLN A 115 -2.13 19.67 -8.02
N GLY A 116 -3.12 20.38 -8.56
CA GLY A 116 -4.21 19.80 -9.36
C GLY A 116 -4.97 18.69 -8.64
N ALA A 117 -5.12 17.55 -9.32
CA ALA A 117 -5.88 16.40 -8.81
C ALA A 117 -5.32 15.76 -7.54
N ALA A 118 -4.03 15.97 -7.26
CA ALA A 118 -3.34 15.34 -6.15
C ALA A 118 -3.58 16.08 -4.82
N CYS A 119 -3.98 17.36 -4.87
CA CYS A 119 -4.45 18.13 -3.73
C CYS A 119 -5.92 17.81 -3.51
N VAL A 120 -6.22 17.04 -2.47
CA VAL A 120 -7.60 16.69 -2.11
C VAL A 120 -8.15 17.70 -1.10
N PRO A 121 -9.47 17.90 -0.99
CA PRO A 121 -10.04 18.71 0.08
C PRO A 121 -9.66 18.18 1.46
N ASP A 122 -9.39 19.04 2.43
CA ASP A 122 -9.01 18.67 3.80
C ASP A 122 -10.03 17.72 4.45
N VAL A 123 -11.33 17.92 4.17
CA VAL A 123 -12.42 17.03 4.63
C VAL A 123 -12.22 15.57 4.19
N ALA A 124 -11.60 15.31 3.03
CA ALA A 124 -11.30 13.95 2.57
C ALA A 124 -10.21 13.28 3.42
N ILE A 125 -9.25 14.06 3.93
CA ILE A 125 -8.20 13.58 4.83
C ILE A 125 -8.81 13.27 6.19
N PHE A 126 -9.58 14.19 6.76
CA PHE A 126 -10.28 13.95 8.02
C PHE A 126 -11.24 12.76 7.95
N ALA A 127 -11.99 12.61 6.85
CA ALA A 127 -12.86 11.46 6.64
C ALA A 127 -12.06 10.14 6.56
N THR A 128 -10.86 10.18 5.95
CA THR A 128 -9.96 9.01 5.90
C THR A 128 -9.39 8.70 7.28
N ALA A 129 -8.98 9.70 8.06
CA ALA A 129 -8.48 9.51 9.42
C ALA A 129 -9.54 8.93 10.36
N LYS A 130 -10.78 9.45 10.30
CA LYS A 130 -11.89 8.99 11.15
C LYS A 130 -12.23 7.51 10.94
N ARG A 131 -12.08 7.00 9.72
CA ARG A 131 -12.36 5.60 9.36
C ARG A 131 -11.12 4.71 9.35
N PHE A 132 -9.95 5.24 9.70
CA PHE A 132 -8.73 4.47 9.58
C PHE A 132 -8.72 3.34 10.61
N GLU A 133 -8.67 2.11 10.14
CA GLU A 133 -8.56 0.91 10.97
C GLU A 133 -7.11 0.44 10.94
N VAL A 134 -6.50 0.41 12.12
CA VAL A 134 -5.14 -0.08 12.36
C VAL A 134 -5.01 -1.51 11.82
N PRO A 135 -4.00 -1.80 10.97
CA PRO A 135 -3.86 -3.13 10.41
C PRO A 135 -3.42 -4.16 11.46
N SER A 136 -3.82 -5.41 11.25
CA SER A 136 -3.46 -6.54 12.12
C SER A 136 -3.09 -7.78 11.31
N PHE A 137 -2.35 -8.71 11.93
CA PHE A 137 -2.02 -9.97 11.27
C PHE A 137 -3.26 -10.85 11.02
N ALA A 138 -4.34 -10.64 11.78
CA ALA A 138 -5.63 -11.33 11.60
C ALA A 138 -6.27 -11.08 10.23
N GLU A 139 -5.89 -10.00 9.53
CA GLU A 139 -6.32 -9.76 8.15
C GLU A 139 -5.67 -10.72 7.14
N GLY A 140 -4.58 -11.39 7.53
CA GLY A 140 -3.86 -12.34 6.70
C GLY A 140 -2.60 -11.78 6.06
N PHE A 141 -2.00 -10.72 6.59
CA PHE A 141 -0.65 -10.30 6.21
C PHE A 141 0.40 -11.27 6.76
N ASP A 142 1.46 -11.54 6.00
CA ASP A 142 2.62 -12.31 6.46
C ASP A 142 3.63 -11.39 7.17
N GLU A 143 3.74 -10.15 6.71
CA GLU A 143 4.54 -9.11 7.32
C GLU A 143 3.76 -7.80 7.44
N LEU A 144 3.95 -7.11 8.56
CA LEU A 144 3.47 -5.76 8.78
C LEU A 144 4.63 -4.88 9.24
N HIS A 145 4.65 -3.64 8.76
CA HIS A 145 5.66 -2.65 9.08
C HIS A 145 5.02 -1.29 9.35
N ALA A 146 5.52 -0.58 10.35
CA ALA A 146 5.22 0.84 10.55
C ALA A 146 6.24 1.68 9.77
N VAL A 147 5.78 2.74 9.13
CA VAL A 147 6.62 3.66 8.36
C VAL A 147 6.42 5.08 8.86
N ARG A 148 7.53 5.74 9.20
CA ARG A 148 7.55 7.15 9.55
C ARG A 148 8.46 7.90 8.58
N LEU A 149 7.99 9.06 8.11
CA LEU A 149 8.83 9.97 7.34
C LEU A 149 9.66 10.80 8.31
N VAL A 150 10.98 10.72 8.20
CA VAL A 150 11.93 11.47 9.02
C VAL A 150 12.55 12.57 8.16
N THR A 151 12.27 13.82 8.51
CA THR A 151 12.80 14.99 7.79
C THR A 151 14.34 14.92 7.73
N GLY A 152 14.89 14.96 6.52
CA GLY A 152 16.35 14.88 6.28
C GLY A 152 16.95 13.47 6.30
N ALA A 153 16.23 12.46 6.78
CA ALA A 153 16.71 11.06 6.85
C ALA A 153 15.90 10.07 5.99
N GLY A 154 14.82 10.52 5.35
CA GLY A 154 14.01 9.69 4.46
C GLY A 154 12.93 8.92 5.22
N PHE A 155 12.94 7.59 5.12
CA PHE A 155 11.91 6.71 5.72
C PHE A 155 12.53 5.80 6.76
N GLU A 156 11.98 5.86 7.97
CA GLU A 156 12.20 4.86 9.02
C GLU A 156 11.13 3.77 8.89
N VAL A 157 11.57 2.51 8.89
CA VAL A 157 10.71 1.33 8.79
C VAL A 157 10.98 0.46 10.00
N THR A 158 9.95 0.17 10.77
CA THR A 158 10.03 -0.72 11.94
C THR A 158 9.07 -1.89 11.78
N ALA A 159 9.48 -3.06 12.24
CA ALA A 159 8.59 -4.22 12.30
C ALA A 159 7.36 -3.89 13.15
N TRP A 160 6.19 -4.30 12.67
CA TRP A 160 4.95 -4.05 13.37
C TRP A 160 4.89 -4.81 14.69
N MET A 161 4.61 -4.08 15.76
CA MET A 161 4.23 -4.67 17.04
C MET A 161 2.73 -4.42 17.20
N GLU A 162 1.93 -5.49 17.29
CA GLU A 162 0.52 -5.32 17.58
C GLU A 162 0.36 -4.55 18.90
N PRO A 163 -0.48 -3.50 18.93
CA PRO A 163 -0.80 -2.82 20.18
C PRO A 163 -1.37 -3.88 21.15
N ARG A 164 -0.77 -3.98 22.34
CA ARG A 164 -1.29 -4.80 23.43
C ARG A 164 -2.60 -4.24 23.97
#